data_AF-A0AAV9QGC8-F1
#
_entry.id   AF-A0AAV9QGC8-F1
#
_cell.length_a   1.000
_cell.length_b   1.000
_cell.length_c   1.000
_cell.angle_alpha   90.00
_cell.angle_beta   90.00
_cell.angle_gamma   90.00
#
_symmetry.space_group_name_H-M   'P 1'
#
loop_
_entity.id
_entity.type
_entity.pdbx_description
1 polymer ?
#
loop_
_entity_poly.entity_id
_entity_poly.type
_entity_poly.pdbx_seq_one_letter_code
_entity_poly.pdbx_strand_id
1 'polypeptide(L)'
;MSLIYPDISHAALHLALLECFRRLRLSASRLDVELETPTYSEKPRSREHYAATKLPESERWDLLVRLAITRFTAWWMNIDRVFRHARAFTYHAGDQSVVQLTKDYLPPLDVLLICRGIPEFAQVCFPWPAIRDVLDVNTMTFKLPRAAENLFSTLTSQSADILTYLEGPPAYAESPGSRIQTDLFAKVKRHEKFMDDAHDLLWIRSPALKGSLERSCVEYLEFQLSSNPADVQTHDLPFGVELIWNTHKLYPRQYQLFHQGITPAPPAFTDSKSPIPSRFIVDAGLEQTRRPASECYCWACERTRDDLPAFSYDKSATTAPAYDKFLVSTLSSEQLRSIQDDLGFYRAVEEARSRRLPLPTRPPTAAEKAAEKLEAKKQAEAGWLPGLNEYLVTLPNGKKKIKRVKYASTMYGMSVV
;
A
#
# COMPACT_ATOMS: atom_id res chain seq x y z
N MET A 1 -6.12 12.82 19.58
CA MET A 1 -5.44 13.63 18.54
C MET A 1 -5.09 12.70 17.39
N SER A 2 -5.66 12.92 16.20
CA SER A 2 -5.37 12.10 15.02
C SER A 2 -4.18 12.68 14.25
N LEU A 3 -3.18 11.85 13.94
CA LEU A 3 -2.23 12.14 12.88
C LEU A 3 -3.01 12.51 11.61
N ILE A 4 -2.60 13.59 10.93
CA ILE A 4 -3.14 13.88 9.59
C ILE A 4 -2.67 12.79 8.61
N TYR A 5 -1.45 12.28 8.81
CA TYR A 5 -0.86 11.18 8.05
C TYR A 5 0.02 10.28 8.93
N PRO A 6 0.07 8.96 8.67
CA PRO A 6 -0.87 8.21 7.84
C PRO A 6 -2.20 7.99 8.58
N ASP A 7 -3.31 8.02 7.85
CA ASP A 7 -4.58 7.50 8.36
C ASP A 7 -4.73 5.98 8.08
N ILE A 8 -5.76 5.37 8.66
CA ILE A 8 -6.04 3.94 8.47
C ILE A 8 -6.35 3.55 7.00
N SER A 9 -6.82 4.49 6.18
CA SER A 9 -7.08 4.22 4.75
C SER A 9 -5.78 4.08 3.97
N HIS A 10 -4.76 4.89 4.30
CA HIS A 10 -3.42 4.74 3.73
C HIS A 10 -2.81 3.39 4.10
N ALA A 11 -2.92 2.99 5.37
CA ALA A 11 -2.39 1.70 5.83
C ALA A 11 -3.14 0.50 5.20
N ALA A 12 -4.47 0.59 5.04
CA ALA A 12 -5.24 -0.43 4.34
C ALA A 12 -4.83 -0.57 2.87
N LEU A 13 -4.65 0.56 2.18
CA LEU A 13 -4.19 0.55 0.79
C LEU A 13 -2.74 0.06 0.66
N HIS A 14 -1.91 0.33 1.67
CA HIS A 14 -0.56 -0.22 1.76
C HIS A 14 -0.57 -1.74 1.85
N LEU A 15 -1.43 -2.34 2.69
CA LEU A 15 -1.61 -3.79 2.76
C LEU A 15 -2.05 -4.37 1.42
N ALA A 16 -3.00 -3.73 0.73
CA ALA A 16 -3.44 -4.16 -0.59
C ALA A 16 -2.30 -4.09 -1.63
N LEU A 17 -1.47 -3.06 -1.56
CA LEU A 17 -0.32 -2.90 -2.45
C LEU A 17 0.79 -3.94 -2.17
N LEU A 18 1.00 -4.34 -0.91
CA LEU A 18 1.90 -5.44 -0.55
C LEU A 18 1.46 -6.76 -1.19
N GLU A 19 0.15 -7.05 -1.22
CA GLU A 19 -0.39 -8.22 -1.94
C GLU A 19 -0.14 -8.13 -3.45
N CYS A 20 -0.22 -6.94 -4.05
CA CYS A 20 0.15 -6.76 -5.46
C CYS A 20 1.64 -7.06 -5.70
N PHE A 21 2.54 -6.59 -4.84
CA PHE A 21 3.98 -6.89 -4.96
C PHE A 21 4.29 -8.37 -4.75
N ARG A 22 3.62 -9.02 -3.81
CA ARG A 22 3.76 -10.47 -3.62
C ARG A 22 3.31 -11.22 -4.87
N ARG A 23 2.22 -10.83 -5.50
CA ARG A 23 1.77 -11.42 -6.77
C ARG A 23 2.74 -11.19 -7.91
N LEU A 24 3.36 -10.00 -7.98
CA LEU A 24 4.46 -9.74 -8.90
C LEU A 24 5.62 -10.72 -8.66
N ARG A 25 6.02 -10.95 -7.39
CA ARG A 25 7.02 -11.96 -7.03
C ARG A 25 6.63 -13.36 -7.48
N LEU A 26 5.39 -13.78 -7.23
CA LEU A 26 4.90 -15.09 -7.70
C LEU A 26 4.87 -15.18 -9.24
N SER A 27 4.61 -14.08 -9.94
CA SER A 27 4.66 -14.02 -11.40
C SER A 27 6.08 -14.13 -11.96
N ALA A 28 7.12 -13.88 -11.14
CA ALA A 28 8.52 -14.16 -11.51
C ALA A 28 8.74 -15.65 -11.80
N SER A 29 7.85 -16.54 -11.35
CA SER A 29 7.89 -17.94 -11.74
C SER A 29 7.66 -18.19 -13.25
N ARG A 30 7.11 -17.20 -13.95
CA ARG A 30 6.92 -17.22 -15.41
C ARG A 30 8.21 -16.87 -16.19
N LEU A 31 9.28 -16.50 -15.48
CA LEU A 31 10.60 -16.25 -16.04
C LEU A 31 11.25 -17.59 -16.40
N ASP A 32 10.97 -18.11 -17.59
CA ASP A 32 11.77 -19.18 -18.21
C ASP A 32 12.97 -18.49 -18.89
N VAL A 33 13.97 -18.06 -18.10
CA VAL A 33 15.23 -17.51 -18.63
C VAL A 33 16.19 -18.68 -18.87
N GLU A 34 16.42 -18.98 -20.14
CA GLU A 34 17.46 -19.91 -20.58
C GLU A 34 18.81 -19.18 -20.55
N LEU A 35 19.65 -19.49 -19.56
CA LEU A 35 21.04 -19.04 -19.58
C LEU A 35 21.87 -20.09 -20.32
N GLU A 36 22.36 -19.74 -21.52
CA GLU A 36 23.54 -20.40 -22.06
C GLU A 36 24.71 -20.03 -21.14
N THR A 37 25.15 -20.95 -20.29
CA THR A 37 26.43 -20.80 -19.59
C THR A 37 27.54 -20.70 -20.65
N PRO A 38 28.26 -19.57 -20.79
CA PRO A 38 29.38 -19.49 -21.72
C PRO A 38 30.53 -20.25 -21.09
N THR A 39 30.50 -21.57 -21.22
CA THR A 39 31.63 -22.42 -20.89
C THR A 39 32.57 -22.26 -22.07
N TYR A 40 33.59 -21.41 -21.94
CA TYR A 40 34.67 -21.34 -22.90
C TYR A 40 35.41 -22.68 -22.86
N SER A 41 34.98 -23.62 -23.71
CA SER A 41 35.62 -24.91 -23.89
C SER A 41 36.11 -24.97 -25.33
N GLU A 42 37.43 -24.97 -25.51
CA GLU A 42 38.12 -24.97 -26.81
C GLU A 42 38.01 -26.30 -27.59
N LYS A 43 36.94 -27.08 -27.41
CA LYS A 43 36.74 -28.32 -28.18
C LYS A 43 35.31 -28.46 -28.67
N PRO A 44 35.09 -28.74 -29.97
CA PRO A 44 33.76 -28.97 -30.49
C PRO A 44 33.25 -30.30 -29.93
N ARG A 45 32.28 -30.24 -29.00
CA ARG A 45 31.55 -31.43 -28.55
C ARG A 45 30.18 -31.49 -29.22
N SER A 46 29.83 -32.72 -29.58
CA SER A 46 28.57 -33.14 -30.20
C SER A 46 27.34 -32.59 -29.47
N ARG A 47 26.32 -32.22 -30.25
CA ARG A 47 24.96 -31.85 -29.81
C ARG A 47 24.40 -32.92 -28.87
N GLU A 48 24.61 -32.76 -27.58
CA GLU A 48 23.81 -33.42 -26.55
C GLU A 48 22.68 -32.46 -26.16
N HIS A 49 21.46 -32.98 -26.07
CA HIS A 49 20.28 -32.25 -25.63
C HIS A 49 20.47 -31.78 -24.18
N TYR A 50 20.92 -30.54 -23.98
CA TYR A 50 20.92 -29.91 -22.68
C TYR A 50 19.46 -29.73 -22.24
N ALA A 51 19.04 -30.49 -21.22
CA ALA A 51 17.77 -30.26 -20.56
C ALA A 51 17.83 -28.89 -19.87
N ALA A 52 17.03 -27.94 -20.36
CA ALA A 52 16.92 -26.59 -19.82
C ALA A 52 16.64 -26.66 -18.30
N THR A 53 17.62 -26.26 -17.50
CA THR A 53 17.49 -26.29 -16.05
C THR A 53 16.86 -24.97 -15.63
N LYS A 54 15.61 -24.98 -15.16
CA LYS A 54 14.91 -23.77 -14.70
C LYS A 54 15.67 -23.15 -13.52
N LEU A 55 15.88 -21.83 -13.57
CA LEU A 55 16.48 -21.10 -12.45
C LEU A 55 15.65 -21.28 -11.16
N PRO A 56 16.29 -21.39 -9.98
CA PRO A 56 15.60 -21.36 -8.69
C PRO A 56 14.68 -20.13 -8.55
N GLU A 57 13.60 -20.25 -7.79
CA GLU A 57 12.63 -19.15 -7.56
C GLU A 57 13.30 -17.88 -7.00
N SER A 58 14.26 -18.04 -6.09
CA SER A 58 15.02 -16.93 -5.50
C SER A 58 15.80 -16.14 -6.55
N GLU A 59 16.47 -16.83 -7.48
CA GLU A 59 17.29 -16.21 -8.52
C GLU A 59 16.44 -15.49 -9.56
N ARG A 60 15.27 -16.05 -9.88
CA ARG A 60 14.29 -15.41 -10.78
C ARG A 60 13.73 -14.13 -10.20
N TRP A 61 13.40 -14.14 -8.90
CA TRP A 61 12.97 -12.94 -8.21
C TRP A 61 14.09 -11.89 -8.16
N ASP A 62 15.32 -12.30 -7.83
CA ASP A 62 16.46 -11.38 -7.80
C ASP A 62 16.72 -10.75 -9.17
N LEU A 63 16.60 -11.51 -10.25
CA LEU A 63 16.67 -11.00 -11.62
C LEU A 63 15.56 -9.98 -11.90
N LEU A 64 14.31 -10.28 -11.53
CA LEU A 64 13.20 -9.35 -11.68
C LEU A 64 13.46 -8.04 -10.95
N VAL A 65 13.94 -8.10 -9.69
CA VAL A 65 14.28 -6.90 -8.91
C VAL A 65 15.38 -6.08 -9.60
N ARG A 66 16.42 -6.72 -10.13
CA ARG A 66 17.48 -6.03 -10.89
C ARG A 66 16.93 -5.33 -12.13
N LEU A 67 16.04 -5.98 -12.87
CA LEU A 67 15.38 -5.37 -14.03
C LEU A 67 14.46 -4.22 -13.64
N ALA A 68 13.71 -4.37 -12.55
CA ALA A 68 12.87 -3.30 -12.00
C ALA A 68 13.70 -2.09 -11.58
N ILE A 69 14.91 -2.28 -11.04
CA ILE A 69 15.85 -1.19 -10.73
C ILE A 69 16.32 -0.47 -12.00
N THR A 70 16.64 -1.20 -13.07
CA THR A 70 17.01 -0.60 -14.36
C THR A 70 15.85 0.22 -14.95
N ARG A 71 14.65 -0.35 -14.95
CA ARG A 71 13.40 0.30 -15.40
C ARG A 71 13.09 1.54 -14.57
N PHE A 72 13.23 1.43 -13.25
CA PHE A 72 13.07 2.54 -12.31
C PHE A 72 14.07 3.66 -12.61
N THR A 73 15.35 3.33 -12.82
CA THR A 73 16.40 4.34 -13.09
C THR A 73 16.10 5.12 -14.36
N ALA A 74 15.69 4.45 -15.44
CA ALA A 74 15.31 5.11 -16.70
C ALA A 74 14.10 6.04 -16.52
N TRP A 75 13.10 5.61 -15.76
CA TRP A 75 11.94 6.44 -15.42
C TRP A 75 12.33 7.63 -14.54
N TRP A 76 13.16 7.40 -13.53
CA TRP A 76 13.62 8.41 -12.58
C TRP A 76 14.39 9.54 -13.25
N MET A 77 15.23 9.23 -14.25
CA MET A 77 15.92 10.26 -15.05
C MET A 77 14.96 11.20 -15.79
N ASN A 78 13.69 10.81 -15.96
CA ASN A 78 12.66 11.59 -16.62
C ASN A 78 11.60 12.16 -15.65
N ILE A 79 11.77 11.99 -14.33
CA ILE A 79 10.74 12.32 -13.34
C ILE A 79 10.36 13.82 -13.35
N ASP A 80 11.30 14.72 -13.62
CA ASP A 80 11.03 16.16 -13.73
C ASP A 80 10.11 16.49 -14.91
N ARG A 81 10.12 15.68 -15.98
CA ARG A 81 9.20 15.84 -17.11
C ARG A 81 7.79 15.42 -16.70
N VAL A 82 7.67 14.32 -15.95
CA VAL A 82 6.40 13.84 -15.38
C VAL A 82 5.79 14.91 -14.48
N PHE A 83 6.58 15.48 -13.55
CA PHE A 83 6.07 16.50 -12.64
C PHE A 83 5.71 17.81 -13.34
N ARG A 84 6.49 18.25 -14.34
CA ARG A 84 6.15 19.44 -15.12
C ARG A 84 4.84 19.25 -15.90
N HIS A 85 4.66 18.08 -16.50
CA HIS A 85 3.43 17.76 -17.21
C HIS A 85 2.24 17.68 -16.23
N ALA A 86 2.36 16.92 -15.14
CA ALA A 86 1.31 16.84 -14.12
C ALA A 86 0.92 18.23 -13.61
N ARG A 87 1.90 19.09 -13.29
CA ARG A 87 1.70 20.48 -12.89
C ARG A 87 0.90 21.27 -13.92
N ALA A 88 1.33 21.28 -15.18
CA ALA A 88 0.70 22.02 -16.26
C ALA A 88 -0.79 21.68 -16.43
N PHE A 89 -1.14 20.41 -16.27
CA PHE A 89 -2.54 19.96 -16.39
C PHE A 89 -3.36 20.14 -15.09
N THR A 90 -2.70 20.25 -13.92
CA THR A 90 -3.37 20.58 -12.64
C THR A 90 -3.65 22.07 -12.44
N TYR A 91 -2.93 22.98 -13.13
CA TYR A 91 -3.06 24.44 -12.95
C TYR A 91 -4.39 25.06 -13.42
N HIS A 92 -5.32 24.26 -13.96
CA HIS A 92 -6.71 24.73 -14.14
C HIS A 92 -7.51 24.73 -12.83
N ALA A 93 -6.95 24.29 -11.71
CA ALA A 93 -7.62 24.20 -10.41
C ALA A 93 -6.79 24.80 -9.25
N GLY A 94 -6.62 26.12 -9.23
CA GLY A 94 -6.28 26.88 -8.01
C GLY A 94 -4.82 26.85 -7.56
N ASP A 95 -4.39 27.98 -6.99
CA ASP A 95 -3.00 28.28 -6.62
C ASP A 95 -2.52 27.48 -5.38
N GLN A 96 -1.25 27.06 -5.40
CA GLN A 96 -0.48 26.37 -4.34
C GLN A 96 -0.80 24.90 -3.97
N SER A 97 -1.49 24.10 -4.79
CA SER A 97 -1.69 22.68 -4.44
C SER A 97 -0.40 21.84 -4.63
N VAL A 98 0.01 21.12 -3.59
CA VAL A 98 0.99 20.02 -3.68
C VAL A 98 0.59 19.11 -4.85
N VAL A 99 1.50 18.90 -5.80
CA VAL A 99 1.22 18.11 -7.01
C VAL A 99 1.04 16.66 -6.61
N GLN A 100 -0.22 16.23 -6.50
CA GLN A 100 -0.56 14.83 -6.40
C GLN A 100 -0.57 14.24 -7.81
N LEU A 101 0.23 13.20 -8.03
CA LEU A 101 0.17 12.45 -9.29
C LEU A 101 -1.20 11.79 -9.41
N THR A 102 -1.89 12.01 -10.52
CA THR A 102 -3.11 11.27 -10.86
C THR A 102 -2.74 9.88 -11.39
N LYS A 103 -3.74 9.00 -11.52
CA LYS A 103 -3.57 7.62 -12.00
C LYS A 103 -2.86 7.51 -13.36
N ASP A 104 -3.01 8.53 -14.21
CA ASP A 104 -2.44 8.55 -15.56
C ASP A 104 -0.93 8.84 -15.59
N TYR A 105 -0.35 9.18 -14.44
CA TYR A 105 1.10 9.41 -14.27
C TYR A 105 1.78 8.33 -13.43
N LEU A 106 1.05 7.29 -13.02
CA LEU A 106 1.63 6.22 -12.21
C LEU A 106 2.65 5.41 -13.04
N PRO A 107 3.77 5.00 -12.43
CA PRO A 107 4.66 4.05 -13.08
C PRO A 107 4.09 2.61 -12.98
N PRO A 108 4.63 1.67 -13.77
CA PRO A 108 4.37 0.23 -13.61
C PRO A 108 4.62 -0.28 -12.19
N LEU A 109 3.97 -1.40 -11.84
CA LEU A 109 4.01 -1.96 -10.48
C LEU A 109 5.44 -2.30 -10.02
N ASP A 110 6.27 -2.84 -10.90
CA ASP A 110 7.66 -3.17 -10.60
C ASP A 110 8.51 -1.91 -10.32
N VAL A 111 8.26 -0.82 -11.03
CA VAL A 111 8.90 0.47 -10.79
C VAL A 111 8.41 1.07 -9.46
N LEU A 112 7.11 0.95 -9.17
CA LEU A 112 6.52 1.40 -7.90
C LEU A 112 7.07 0.66 -6.69
N LEU A 113 7.42 -0.64 -6.84
CA LEU A 113 8.11 -1.42 -5.81
C LEU A 113 9.44 -0.76 -5.40
N ILE A 114 10.21 -0.29 -6.39
CA ILE A 114 11.50 0.38 -6.15
C ILE A 114 11.29 1.77 -5.53
N CYS A 115 10.30 2.53 -5.99
CA CYS A 115 9.99 3.87 -5.48
C CYS A 115 9.83 3.91 -3.94
N ARG A 116 9.21 2.87 -3.35
CA ARG A 116 9.00 2.78 -1.89
C ARG A 116 10.30 2.75 -1.09
N GLY A 117 11.40 2.31 -1.70
CA GLY A 117 12.71 2.22 -1.05
C GLY A 117 13.48 3.54 -1.01
N ILE A 118 13.04 4.61 -1.70
CA ILE A 118 13.88 5.79 -1.94
C ILE A 118 13.44 6.97 -1.07
N PRO A 119 14.26 7.41 -0.10
CA PRO A 119 13.97 8.58 0.72
C PRO A 119 14.08 9.90 -0.08
N GLU A 120 14.80 9.91 -1.20
CA GLU A 120 14.98 11.08 -2.09
C GLU A 120 13.71 11.47 -2.86
N PHE A 121 12.65 10.64 -2.81
CA PHE A 121 11.29 11.02 -3.22
C PHE A 121 10.67 12.13 -2.35
N ALA A 122 11.44 12.69 -1.40
CA ALA A 122 11.02 13.63 -0.36
C ALA A 122 10.22 14.86 -0.81
N GLN A 123 10.28 15.22 -2.09
CA GLN A 123 9.53 16.36 -2.60
C GLN A 123 8.08 16.03 -2.99
N VAL A 124 7.70 14.76 -3.10
CA VAL A 124 6.36 14.36 -3.56
C VAL A 124 5.76 13.30 -2.62
N CYS A 125 4.50 13.53 -2.23
CA CYS A 125 3.74 12.60 -1.42
C CYS A 125 3.48 11.32 -2.23
N PHE A 126 3.59 10.15 -1.60
CA PHE A 126 3.26 8.90 -2.26
C PHE A 126 1.79 8.92 -2.75
N PRO A 127 1.50 8.51 -4.00
CA PRO A 127 0.25 8.84 -4.67
C PRO A 127 -0.88 7.85 -4.32
N TRP A 128 -1.22 7.75 -3.03
CA TRP A 128 -2.26 6.84 -2.55
C TRP A 128 -3.62 7.00 -3.23
N PRO A 129 -4.16 8.22 -3.47
CA PRO A 129 -5.44 8.37 -4.18
C PRO A 129 -5.40 7.76 -5.59
N ALA A 130 -4.30 7.96 -6.32
CA ALA A 130 -4.13 7.40 -7.65
C ALA A 130 -3.98 5.87 -7.60
N ILE A 131 -3.24 5.33 -6.62
CA ILE A 131 -3.09 3.88 -6.43
C ILE A 131 -4.44 3.24 -6.15
N ARG A 132 -5.28 3.85 -5.29
CA ARG A 132 -6.65 3.38 -5.02
C ARG A 132 -7.47 3.25 -6.31
N ASP A 133 -7.33 4.22 -7.22
CA ASP A 133 -8.13 4.25 -8.45
C ASP A 133 -7.70 3.20 -9.49
N VAL A 134 -6.51 2.59 -9.34
CA VAL A 134 -5.97 1.55 -10.25
C VAL A 134 -5.88 0.17 -9.61
N LEU A 135 -6.01 0.08 -8.28
CA LEU A 135 -5.93 -1.14 -7.51
C LEU A 135 -7.33 -1.75 -7.37
N ASP A 136 -7.49 -2.99 -7.84
CA ASP A 136 -8.68 -3.79 -7.59
C ASP A 136 -8.52 -4.51 -6.26
N VAL A 137 -9.19 -4.01 -5.21
CA VAL A 137 -9.12 -4.57 -3.86
C VAL A 137 -9.73 -5.97 -3.78
N ASN A 138 -10.63 -6.35 -4.69
CA ASN A 138 -11.22 -7.69 -4.70
C ASN A 138 -10.26 -8.73 -5.26
N THR A 139 -9.53 -8.37 -6.30
CA THR A 139 -8.58 -9.27 -6.93
C THR A 139 -7.14 -9.03 -6.52
N MET A 140 -6.82 -8.00 -5.74
CA MET A 140 -5.45 -7.54 -5.46
C MET A 140 -4.60 -7.41 -6.73
N THR A 141 -5.20 -6.84 -7.78
CA THR A 141 -4.50 -6.58 -9.06
C THR A 141 -4.31 -5.09 -9.27
N PHE A 142 -3.11 -4.72 -9.70
CA PHE A 142 -2.76 -3.35 -10.07
C PHE A 142 -2.91 -3.23 -11.59
N LYS A 143 -3.86 -2.42 -12.06
CA LYS A 143 -4.16 -2.25 -13.48
C LYS A 143 -3.74 -0.86 -13.94
N LEU A 144 -2.57 -0.78 -14.55
CA LEU A 144 -2.05 0.49 -15.04
C LEU A 144 -2.96 1.04 -16.16
N PRO A 145 -3.39 2.31 -16.10
CA PRO A 145 -4.16 2.90 -17.20
C PRO A 145 -3.33 3.00 -18.48
N ARG A 146 -3.96 2.83 -19.64
CA ARG A 146 -3.29 2.93 -20.95
C ARG A 146 -2.55 4.26 -21.15
N ALA A 147 -3.05 5.35 -20.58
CA ALA A 147 -2.37 6.65 -20.60
C ALA A 147 -1.03 6.60 -19.86
N ALA A 148 -0.99 5.97 -18.68
CA ALA A 148 0.21 5.79 -17.88
C ALA A 148 1.19 4.80 -18.52
N GLU A 149 0.69 3.72 -19.13
CA GLU A 149 1.50 2.79 -19.94
C GLU A 149 2.20 3.52 -21.08
N ASN A 150 1.44 4.28 -21.89
CA ASN A 150 1.98 5.05 -23.00
C ASN A 150 3.00 6.09 -22.54
N LEU A 151 2.72 6.78 -21.43
CA LEU A 151 3.64 7.75 -20.84
C LEU A 151 4.96 7.07 -20.44
N PHE A 152 4.88 5.94 -19.74
CA PHE A 152 6.06 5.19 -19.32
C PHE A 152 6.90 4.75 -20.52
N SER A 153 6.27 4.19 -21.56
CA SER A 153 6.96 3.75 -22.78
C SER A 153 7.55 4.92 -23.57
N THR A 154 6.88 6.07 -23.61
CA THR A 154 7.39 7.28 -24.28
C THR A 154 8.62 7.85 -23.57
N LEU A 155 8.65 7.79 -22.23
CA LEU A 155 9.73 8.36 -21.44
C LEU A 155 10.96 7.46 -21.35
N THR A 156 10.74 6.14 -21.25
CA THR A 156 11.82 5.17 -21.00
C THR A 156 12.23 4.40 -22.25
N SER A 157 11.41 4.41 -23.31
CA SER A 157 11.52 3.49 -24.46
C SER A 157 11.39 2.02 -24.07
N GLN A 158 10.72 1.72 -22.95
CA GLN A 158 10.55 0.36 -22.42
C GLN A 158 9.07 -0.03 -22.34
N SER A 159 8.77 -1.32 -22.47
CA SER A 159 7.40 -1.82 -22.27
C SER A 159 6.93 -1.56 -20.82
N ALA A 160 5.67 -1.19 -20.64
CA ALA A 160 5.08 -1.08 -19.31
C ALA A 160 4.97 -2.45 -18.61
N ASP A 161 4.84 -3.55 -19.36
CA ASP A 161 4.91 -4.91 -18.82
C ASP A 161 6.37 -5.33 -18.67
N ILE A 162 6.76 -5.66 -17.43
CA ILE A 162 8.09 -6.16 -17.13
C ILE A 162 8.36 -7.50 -17.82
N LEU A 163 7.35 -8.36 -18.00
CA LEU A 163 7.54 -9.67 -18.63
C LEU A 163 7.85 -9.53 -20.13
N THR A 164 7.25 -8.57 -20.84
CA THR A 164 7.62 -8.28 -22.24
C THR A 164 9.06 -7.77 -22.37
N TYR A 165 9.57 -7.07 -21.35
CA TYR A 165 10.95 -6.59 -21.34
C TYR A 165 11.97 -7.74 -21.29
N LEU A 166 11.57 -8.91 -20.79
CA LEU A 166 12.41 -10.10 -20.69
C LEU A 166 12.49 -10.93 -21.97
N GLU A 167 11.50 -10.84 -22.85
CA GLU A 167 11.46 -11.56 -24.14
C GLU A 167 12.39 -10.94 -25.20
N GLY A 168 12.93 -9.74 -24.95
CA GLY A 168 13.87 -9.05 -25.84
C GLY A 168 14.53 -7.85 -25.16
N PRO A 169 15.47 -8.08 -24.23
CA PRO A 169 16.16 -6.98 -23.56
C PRO A 169 16.92 -6.15 -24.60
N PRO A 170 16.77 -4.81 -24.64
CA PRO A 170 17.48 -3.97 -25.59
C PRO A 170 18.99 -4.15 -25.41
N ALA A 171 19.71 -4.29 -26.53
CA ALA A 171 21.13 -4.65 -26.61
C ALA A 171 22.10 -3.68 -25.87
N TYR A 172 21.58 -2.59 -25.31
CA TYR A 172 22.32 -1.57 -24.58
C TYR A 172 21.50 -1.07 -23.38
N ALA A 173 21.30 -1.91 -22.38
CA ALA A 173 20.86 -1.47 -21.06
C ALA A 173 22.06 -1.34 -20.10
N GLU A 174 23.19 -0.80 -20.60
CA GLU A 174 24.17 -0.25 -19.68
C GLU A 174 23.52 0.93 -18.96
N SER A 175 23.53 0.87 -17.63
CA SER A 175 22.97 1.93 -16.80
C SER A 175 23.87 3.16 -16.96
N PRO A 176 23.40 4.29 -17.52
CA PRO A 176 24.14 5.53 -17.36
C PRO A 176 24.24 5.79 -15.85
N GLY A 177 25.48 5.92 -15.34
CA GLY A 177 25.80 5.91 -13.92
C GLY A 177 24.76 6.63 -13.06
N SER A 178 23.95 5.86 -12.32
CA SER A 178 22.84 6.40 -11.55
C SER A 178 23.38 7.23 -10.38
N ARG A 179 22.85 8.44 -10.18
CA ARG A 179 23.08 9.29 -9.00
C ARG A 179 22.54 8.71 -7.68
N ILE A 180 21.91 7.54 -7.71
CA ILE A 180 21.26 6.91 -6.56
C ILE A 180 22.35 6.21 -5.73
N GLN A 181 22.75 6.84 -4.63
CA GLN A 181 23.84 6.35 -3.79
C GLN A 181 23.43 5.14 -2.93
N THR A 182 22.12 4.83 -2.85
CA THR A 182 21.65 3.71 -2.03
C THR A 182 21.53 2.41 -2.81
N ASP A 183 21.91 1.31 -2.18
CA ASP A 183 21.62 -0.04 -2.67
C ASP A 183 20.10 -0.31 -2.65
N LEU A 184 19.46 -0.10 -3.82
CA LEU A 184 18.05 -0.34 -4.05
C LEU A 184 17.70 -1.82 -3.95
N PHE A 185 18.61 -2.70 -4.36
CA PHE A 185 18.40 -4.14 -4.29
C PHE A 185 18.29 -4.58 -2.83
N ALA A 186 19.28 -4.25 -1.99
CA ALA A 186 19.25 -4.56 -0.57
C ALA A 186 18.04 -3.94 0.15
N LYS A 187 17.57 -2.76 -0.29
CA LYS A 187 16.33 -2.15 0.22
C LYS A 187 15.09 -2.99 -0.09
N VAL A 188 14.94 -3.49 -1.32
CA VAL A 188 13.82 -4.38 -1.67
C VAL A 188 13.90 -5.67 -0.87
N LYS A 189 15.09 -6.30 -0.81
CA LYS A 189 15.31 -7.55 -0.06
C LYS A 189 14.91 -7.42 1.42
N ARG A 190 15.23 -6.29 2.08
CA ARG A 190 14.88 -6.06 3.49
C ARG A 190 13.37 -6.04 3.77
N HIS A 191 12.53 -5.72 2.79
CA HIS A 191 11.08 -5.67 2.95
C HIS A 191 10.39 -6.98 2.58
N GLU A 192 11.11 -8.01 2.12
CA GLU A 192 10.52 -9.29 1.73
C GLU A 192 9.86 -9.99 2.91
N LYS A 193 10.58 -10.07 4.04
CA LYS A 193 10.05 -10.67 5.26
C LYS A 193 8.76 -9.97 5.70
N PHE A 194 8.77 -8.63 5.72
CA PHE A 194 7.58 -7.86 6.08
C PHE A 194 6.40 -8.09 5.13
N MET A 195 6.66 -8.26 3.84
CA MET A 195 5.64 -8.60 2.84
C MET A 195 5.08 -10.02 3.05
N ASP A 196 5.93 -10.98 3.43
CA ASP A 196 5.49 -12.34 3.79
C ASP A 196 4.68 -12.34 5.08
N ASP A 197 5.15 -11.67 6.12
CA ASP A 197 4.43 -11.52 7.39
C ASP A 197 3.06 -10.83 7.17
N ALA A 198 2.99 -9.81 6.29
CA ALA A 198 1.73 -9.16 5.91
C ALA A 198 0.76 -10.10 5.19
N HIS A 199 1.29 -10.98 4.33
CA HIS A 199 0.48 -11.97 3.63
C HIS A 199 -0.04 -13.06 4.57
N ASP A 200 0.80 -13.56 5.46
CA ASP A 200 0.44 -14.60 6.42
C ASP A 200 -0.65 -14.11 7.39
N LEU A 201 -0.61 -12.82 7.76
CA LEU A 201 -1.66 -12.19 8.56
C LEU A 201 -2.90 -11.82 7.75
N LEU A 202 -2.74 -11.50 6.45
CA LEU A 202 -3.79 -11.12 5.51
C LEU A 202 -4.82 -10.12 6.08
N TRP A 203 -4.37 -9.12 6.83
CA TRP A 203 -5.24 -8.17 7.53
C TRP A 203 -6.23 -7.45 6.60
N ILE A 204 -5.84 -7.16 5.37
CA ILE A 204 -6.71 -6.50 4.36
C ILE A 204 -7.99 -7.29 4.04
N ARG A 205 -8.02 -8.59 4.38
CA ARG A 205 -9.21 -9.45 4.25
C ARG A 205 -9.84 -9.82 5.59
N SER A 206 -9.29 -9.34 6.70
CA SER A 206 -9.77 -9.65 8.04
C SER A 206 -11.08 -8.92 8.35
N PRO A 207 -12.02 -9.56 9.09
CA PRO A 207 -13.18 -8.85 9.65
C PRO A 207 -12.78 -7.72 10.62
N ALA A 208 -11.59 -7.82 11.21
CA ALA A 208 -11.07 -6.86 12.19
C ALA A 208 -10.22 -5.75 11.58
N LEU A 209 -10.10 -5.66 10.24
CA LEU A 209 -9.17 -4.74 9.55
C LEU A 209 -9.18 -3.33 10.12
N LYS A 210 -10.37 -2.74 10.26
CA LYS A 210 -10.52 -1.36 10.75
C LYS A 210 -9.97 -1.23 12.18
N GLY A 211 -10.41 -2.09 13.10
CA GLY A 211 -9.99 -2.06 14.50
C GLY A 211 -8.50 -2.33 14.66
N SER A 212 -7.95 -3.28 13.91
CA SER A 212 -6.51 -3.58 13.87
C SER A 212 -5.69 -2.35 13.48
N LEU A 213 -6.09 -1.64 12.42
CA LEU A 213 -5.38 -0.45 11.95
C LEU A 213 -5.53 0.74 12.91
N GLU A 214 -6.72 0.93 13.49
CA GLU A 214 -6.95 1.99 14.49
C GLU A 214 -6.06 1.79 15.73
N ARG A 215 -6.01 0.57 16.26
CA ARG A 215 -5.10 0.22 17.38
C ARG A 215 -3.64 0.41 16.99
N SER A 216 -3.24 -0.08 15.81
CA SER A 216 -1.86 0.06 15.31
C SER A 216 -1.43 1.52 15.17
N CYS A 217 -2.33 2.43 14.79
CA CYS A 217 -2.05 3.86 14.73
C CYS A 217 -1.79 4.46 16.12
N VAL A 218 -2.55 4.04 17.13
CA VAL A 218 -2.36 4.47 18.52
C VAL A 218 -1.04 3.93 19.06
N GLU A 219 -0.80 2.63 18.91
CA GLU A 219 0.44 1.99 19.34
C GLU A 219 1.67 2.60 18.65
N TYR A 220 1.57 2.96 17.37
CA TYR A 220 2.63 3.68 16.64
C TYR A 220 2.91 5.06 17.25
N LEU A 221 1.87 5.82 17.59
CA LEU A 221 2.02 7.13 18.22
C LEU A 221 2.70 7.01 19.59
N GLU A 222 2.21 6.11 20.43
CA GLU A 222 2.81 5.83 21.74
C GLU A 222 4.26 5.39 21.60
N PHE A 223 4.55 4.53 20.63
CA PHE A 223 5.91 4.07 20.32
C PHE A 223 6.84 5.22 19.93
N GLN A 224 6.39 6.17 19.08
CA GLN A 224 7.20 7.31 18.66
C GLN A 224 7.42 8.33 19.78
N LEU A 225 6.46 8.46 20.71
CA LEU A 225 6.57 9.36 21.87
C LEU A 225 7.44 8.78 22.99
N SER A 226 7.46 7.45 23.15
CA SER A 226 8.20 6.75 24.21
C SER A 226 9.61 6.31 23.82
N SER A 227 9.87 6.11 22.53
CA SER A 227 11.15 5.56 22.07
C SER A 227 12.16 6.67 21.83
N ASN A 228 13.39 6.50 22.34
CA ASN A 228 14.51 7.31 21.92
C ASN A 228 14.97 6.80 20.53
N PRO A 229 14.96 7.64 19.47
CA PRO A 229 15.16 7.19 18.08
C PRO A 229 16.51 6.50 17.81
N ALA A 230 17.47 6.57 18.72
CA ALA A 230 18.80 5.98 18.58
C ALA A 230 18.85 4.45 18.80
N ASP A 231 17.82 3.83 19.39
CA ASP A 231 17.95 2.47 19.98
C ASP A 231 17.01 1.40 19.40
N VAL A 232 16.31 1.69 18.30
CA VAL A 232 15.27 0.79 17.77
C VAL A 232 15.76 0.06 16.52
N GLN A 233 15.93 -1.26 16.62
CA GLN A 233 16.01 -2.13 15.45
C GLN A 233 14.60 -2.45 14.91
N THR A 234 14.42 -2.29 13.60
CA THR A 234 13.11 -2.45 12.93
C THR A 234 12.49 -3.84 13.11
N HIS A 235 13.31 -4.87 13.36
CA HIS A 235 12.88 -6.27 13.44
C HIS A 235 12.19 -6.67 14.75
N ASP A 236 12.18 -5.81 15.76
CA ASP A 236 11.57 -6.09 17.07
C ASP A 236 10.20 -5.42 17.25
N LEU A 237 9.66 -4.82 16.19
CA LEU A 237 8.42 -4.05 16.27
C LEU A 237 7.18 -4.94 16.08
N PRO A 238 6.08 -4.66 16.80
CA PRO A 238 4.76 -5.14 16.44
C PRO A 238 4.46 -4.91 14.95
N PHE A 239 3.90 -5.91 14.27
CA PHE A 239 3.59 -5.82 12.84
C PHE A 239 2.75 -4.57 12.49
N GLY A 240 1.74 -4.27 13.32
CA GLY A 240 0.90 -3.09 13.16
C GLY A 240 1.69 -1.78 13.23
N VAL A 241 2.58 -1.65 14.21
CA VAL A 241 3.46 -0.48 14.38
C VAL A 241 4.41 -0.35 13.18
N GLU A 242 5.02 -1.45 12.74
CA GLU A 242 5.89 -1.45 11.56
C GLU A 242 5.13 -1.05 10.29
N LEU A 243 3.91 -1.53 10.09
CA LEU A 243 3.05 -1.16 8.97
C LEU A 243 2.76 0.34 8.96
N ILE A 244 2.31 0.91 10.09
CA ILE A 244 2.02 2.34 10.18
C ILE A 244 3.30 3.15 9.97
N TRP A 245 4.41 2.72 10.55
CA TRP A 245 5.69 3.40 10.38
C TRP A 245 6.16 3.43 8.92
N ASN A 246 6.12 2.28 8.24
CA ASN A 246 6.46 2.18 6.82
C ASN A 246 5.50 2.99 5.94
N THR A 247 4.22 3.09 6.32
CA THR A 247 3.25 3.96 5.65
C THR A 247 3.59 5.44 5.85
N HIS A 248 4.00 5.84 7.05
CA HIS A 248 4.37 7.21 7.37
C HIS A 248 5.64 7.66 6.62
N LYS A 249 6.64 6.77 6.49
CA LYS A 249 7.88 7.03 5.72
C LYS A 249 7.63 7.38 4.25
N LEU A 250 6.49 6.98 3.69
CA LEU A 250 6.06 7.33 2.33
C LEU A 250 5.56 8.78 2.20
N TYR A 251 5.60 9.55 3.29
CA TYR A 251 5.36 10.98 3.35
C TYR A 251 6.57 11.69 3.95
N PRO A 252 7.71 11.81 3.25
CA PRO A 252 8.97 12.17 3.89
C PRO A 252 8.96 13.54 4.57
N ARG A 253 8.28 14.53 3.97
CA ARG A 253 8.14 15.87 4.57
C ARG A 253 7.32 15.84 5.86
N GLN A 254 6.18 15.15 5.85
CA GLN A 254 5.31 15.03 7.02
C GLN A 254 5.98 14.20 8.12
N TYR A 255 6.66 13.12 7.73
CA TYR A 255 7.45 12.29 8.62
C TYR A 255 8.59 13.09 9.29
N GLN A 256 9.31 13.91 8.53
CA GLN A 256 10.34 14.82 9.06
C GLN A 256 9.75 15.84 10.05
N LEU A 257 8.65 16.50 9.69
CA LEU A 257 7.98 17.48 10.57
C LEU A 257 7.46 16.83 11.86
N PHE A 258 6.91 15.63 11.76
CA PHE A 258 6.47 14.85 12.91
C PHE A 258 7.64 14.54 13.86
N HIS A 259 8.77 14.07 13.32
CA HIS A 259 9.98 13.79 14.11
C HIS A 259 10.55 15.06 14.75
N GLN A 260 10.58 16.18 14.03
CA GLN A 260 10.99 17.48 14.57
C GLN A 260 10.07 17.95 15.71
N GLY A 261 8.76 17.66 15.62
CA GLY A 261 7.80 18.03 16.65
C GLY A 261 7.89 17.20 17.93
N ILE A 262 8.40 15.96 17.85
CA ILE A 262 8.51 15.04 18.99
C ILE A 262 9.92 15.06 19.60
N THR A 263 10.95 15.40 18.83
CA THR A 263 12.31 15.51 19.35
C THR A 263 12.45 16.79 20.19
N PRO A 264 12.90 16.72 21.45
CA PRO A 264 13.20 17.90 22.24
C PRO A 264 14.25 18.75 21.53
N ALA A 265 13.98 20.04 21.31
CA ALA A 265 15.01 20.95 20.82
C ALA A 265 16.18 20.96 21.82
N PRO A 266 17.45 20.96 21.35
CA PRO A 266 18.58 21.20 22.24
C PRO A 266 18.37 22.54 22.96
N PRO A 267 18.81 22.69 24.22
CA PRO A 267 18.63 23.93 24.96
C PRO A 267 19.39 25.05 24.22
N ALA A 268 18.65 25.88 23.49
CA ALA A 268 19.19 27.08 22.90
C ALA A 268 19.50 28.06 24.05
N PHE A 269 20.74 28.49 24.14
CA PHE A 269 21.13 29.66 24.91
C PHE A 269 20.28 30.86 24.44
N THR A 270 19.63 31.52 25.40
CA THR A 270 19.04 32.89 25.45
C THR A 270 19.04 33.67 24.12
N ASP A 271 17.95 34.26 23.64
CA ASP A 271 17.23 35.34 24.31
C ASP A 271 15.85 35.65 23.68
N SER A 272 14.92 36.06 24.54
CA SER A 272 13.74 36.92 24.32
C SER A 272 12.71 36.70 23.18
N LYS A 273 11.49 36.38 23.64
CA LYS A 273 10.13 36.77 23.16
C LYS A 273 9.68 36.32 21.76
N SER A 274 9.05 35.15 21.71
CA SER A 274 7.90 34.86 20.82
C SER A 274 7.01 33.76 21.42
N PRO A 275 5.70 33.70 21.10
CA PRO A 275 4.74 32.83 21.77
C PRO A 275 4.95 31.37 21.35
N ILE A 276 5.21 30.52 22.34
CA ILE A 276 5.39 29.08 22.21
C ILE A 276 4.05 28.45 21.73
N PRO A 277 3.99 27.68 20.64
CA PRO A 277 2.82 26.85 20.35
C PRO A 277 2.76 25.70 21.35
N SER A 278 1.57 25.49 21.90
CA SER A 278 1.20 24.54 22.94
C SER A 278 1.96 23.21 22.87
N ARG A 279 2.69 22.94 23.95
CA ARG A 279 3.35 21.66 24.24
C ARG A 279 2.31 20.54 24.23
N PHE A 280 2.61 19.46 23.51
CA PHE A 280 1.90 18.18 23.64
C PHE A 280 2.29 17.55 24.98
N ILE A 281 1.69 18.03 26.07
CA ILE A 281 1.73 17.34 27.35
C ILE A 281 0.57 16.34 27.30
N VAL A 282 0.89 15.09 26.98
CA VAL A 282 0.00 13.98 27.31
C VAL A 282 0.36 13.58 28.73
N ASP A 283 -0.67 13.55 29.58
CA ASP A 283 -0.58 13.23 30.99
C ASP A 283 0.18 11.90 31.19
N ALA A 284 1.23 11.93 32.03
CA ALA A 284 2.10 10.80 32.33
C ALA A 284 1.41 9.81 33.29
N GLY A 285 0.21 9.37 32.91
CA GLY A 285 -0.65 8.47 33.69
C GLY A 285 -1.07 7.19 32.97
N LEU A 286 -0.64 6.97 31.73
CA LEU A 286 -0.86 5.71 31.00
C LEU A 286 0.48 4.97 30.82
N GLU A 287 0.97 4.40 31.92
CA GLU A 287 1.87 3.23 31.90
C GLU A 287 1.08 2.01 31.36
N GLN A 288 0.60 2.08 30.12
CA GLN A 288 0.14 0.90 29.39
C GLN A 288 1.35 0.31 28.66
N THR A 289 2.05 -0.55 29.39
CA THR A 289 2.87 -1.67 28.92
C THR A 289 3.06 -1.77 27.41
N ARG A 290 4.27 -1.43 26.95
CA ARG A 290 4.76 -1.76 25.61
C ARG A 290 4.43 -3.23 25.30
N ARG A 291 3.62 -3.49 24.26
CA ARG A 291 3.17 -4.85 23.97
C ARG A 291 4.36 -5.73 23.52
N PRO A 292 4.49 -6.96 24.04
CA PRO A 292 5.63 -7.81 23.75
C PRO A 292 5.62 -8.29 22.29
N ALA A 293 6.82 -8.45 21.70
CA ALA A 293 6.99 -8.95 20.33
C ALA A 293 6.38 -10.36 20.10
N SER A 294 6.10 -11.10 21.18
CA SER A 294 5.48 -12.43 21.14
C SER A 294 3.96 -12.43 20.94
N GLU A 295 3.33 -11.25 20.81
CA GLU A 295 1.88 -11.16 20.68
C GLU A 295 1.35 -11.75 19.35
N CYS A 296 0.15 -12.36 19.42
CA CYS A 296 -0.55 -12.86 18.25
C CYS A 296 -1.42 -11.82 17.55
N TYR A 297 -1.29 -11.73 16.23
CA TYR A 297 -1.99 -10.80 15.33
C TYR A 297 -2.94 -11.50 14.34
N CYS A 298 -3.27 -12.77 14.58
CA CYS A 298 -4.18 -13.50 13.69
C CYS A 298 -5.59 -12.92 13.76
N TRP A 299 -6.43 -13.22 12.75
CA TRP A 299 -7.79 -12.68 12.66
C TRP A 299 -8.63 -12.92 13.91
N ALA A 300 -8.46 -14.08 14.57
CA ALA A 300 -9.19 -14.39 15.78
C ALA A 300 -8.78 -13.47 16.94
N CYS A 301 -7.48 -13.27 17.15
CA CYS A 301 -7.00 -12.39 18.21
C CYS A 301 -7.39 -10.94 17.94
N GLU A 302 -7.22 -10.47 16.70
CA GLU A 302 -7.60 -9.12 16.31
C GLU A 302 -9.10 -8.86 16.42
N ARG A 303 -9.93 -9.83 16.01
CA ARG A 303 -11.38 -9.71 16.15
C ARG A 303 -11.83 -9.74 17.59
N THR A 304 -11.19 -10.52 18.46
CA THR A 304 -11.42 -10.45 19.91
C THR A 304 -11.04 -9.08 20.47
N ARG A 305 -9.94 -8.48 20.00
CA ARG A 305 -9.49 -7.14 20.44
C ARG A 305 -10.45 -6.00 20.06
N ASP A 306 -11.32 -6.20 19.08
CA ASP A 306 -12.37 -5.22 18.76
C ASP A 306 -13.39 -5.08 19.90
N ASP A 307 -13.66 -6.18 20.63
CA ASP A 307 -14.55 -6.19 21.81
C ASP A 307 -13.76 -6.05 23.13
N LEU A 308 -12.52 -6.57 23.18
CA LEU A 308 -11.65 -6.54 24.35
C LEU A 308 -10.25 -5.98 24.00
N PRO A 309 -10.05 -4.65 23.97
CA PRO A 309 -8.78 -4.05 23.56
C PRO A 309 -7.56 -4.48 24.38
N ALA A 310 -7.76 -4.88 25.64
CA ALA A 310 -6.70 -5.38 26.54
C ALA A 310 -6.33 -6.86 26.30
N PHE A 311 -7.05 -7.57 25.44
CA PHE A 311 -6.78 -8.98 25.15
C PHE A 311 -5.41 -9.13 24.48
N SER A 312 -4.61 -10.05 25.01
CA SER A 312 -3.31 -10.44 24.45
C SER A 312 -3.14 -11.95 24.49
N TYR A 313 -2.51 -12.49 23.45
CA TYR A 313 -2.16 -13.90 23.34
C TYR A 313 -0.66 -14.01 23.11
N ASP A 314 0.03 -14.67 24.03
CA ASP A 314 1.48 -14.88 23.96
C ASP A 314 1.80 -16.14 23.15
N LYS A 315 2.38 -15.97 21.96
CA LYS A 315 2.80 -17.09 21.11
C LYS A 315 3.99 -17.86 21.68
N SER A 316 4.76 -17.26 22.58
CA SER A 316 5.97 -17.86 23.16
C SER A 316 5.69 -18.67 24.42
N ALA A 317 4.46 -18.60 24.95
CA ALA A 317 4.06 -19.33 26.13
C ALA A 317 4.14 -20.85 25.89
N THR A 318 5.07 -21.49 26.59
CA THR A 318 5.25 -22.96 26.59
C THR A 318 4.35 -23.66 27.59
N THR A 319 3.76 -22.93 28.53
CA THR A 319 2.83 -23.43 29.56
C THR A 319 1.47 -22.74 29.44
N ALA A 320 0.39 -23.47 29.76
CA ALA A 320 -0.98 -22.96 29.65
C ALA A 320 -1.44 -22.21 30.92
N PRO A 321 -2.27 -21.15 30.81
CA PRO A 321 -2.83 -20.60 29.58
C PRO A 321 -1.96 -19.49 28.93
N ALA A 322 -1.89 -19.50 27.60
CA ALA A 322 -1.17 -18.49 26.80
C ALA A 322 -1.87 -17.11 26.72
N TYR A 323 -2.99 -16.95 27.43
CA TYR A 323 -3.79 -15.73 27.50
C TYR A 323 -4.56 -15.68 28.82
N ASP A 324 -5.03 -14.50 29.19
CA ASP A 324 -5.85 -14.30 30.37
C ASP A 324 -7.29 -14.81 30.16
N LYS A 325 -7.62 -15.93 30.79
CA LYS A 325 -8.96 -16.55 30.75
C LYS A 325 -10.03 -15.69 31.42
N PHE A 326 -9.66 -14.93 32.46
CA PHE A 326 -10.62 -14.08 33.16
C PHE A 326 -11.09 -12.95 32.25
N LEU A 327 -10.18 -12.32 31.50
CA LEU A 327 -10.54 -11.30 30.52
C LEU A 327 -11.52 -11.84 29.47
N VAL A 328 -11.24 -13.01 28.88
CA VAL A 328 -12.14 -13.60 27.88
C VAL A 328 -13.51 -13.97 28.47
N SER A 329 -13.57 -14.36 29.75
CA SER A 329 -14.84 -14.68 30.42
C SER A 329 -15.78 -13.48 30.59
N THR A 330 -15.29 -12.26 30.41
CA THR A 330 -16.11 -11.04 30.44
C THR A 330 -16.94 -10.83 29.18
N LEU A 331 -16.63 -11.55 28.09
CA LEU A 331 -17.43 -11.49 26.86
C LEU A 331 -18.79 -12.15 27.04
N SER A 332 -19.83 -11.50 26.55
CA SER A 332 -21.17 -12.10 26.51
C SER A 332 -21.22 -13.26 25.50
N SER A 333 -22.18 -14.18 25.68
CA SER A 333 -22.40 -15.27 24.72
C SER A 333 -22.75 -14.76 23.32
N GLU A 334 -23.40 -13.59 23.22
CA GLU A 334 -23.70 -12.95 21.94
C GLU A 334 -22.45 -12.43 21.25
N GLN A 335 -21.52 -11.80 22.00
CA GLN A 335 -20.24 -11.34 21.46
C GLN A 335 -19.39 -12.52 20.97
N LEU A 336 -19.31 -13.59 21.75
CA LEU A 336 -18.58 -14.80 21.36
C LEU A 336 -19.13 -15.41 20.07
N ARG A 337 -20.46 -15.50 19.94
CA ARG A 337 -21.10 -15.98 18.71
C ARG A 337 -20.86 -15.03 17.54
N SER A 338 -20.94 -13.72 17.74
CA SER A 338 -20.62 -12.74 16.69
C SER A 338 -19.17 -12.85 16.20
N ILE A 339 -18.21 -13.04 17.10
CA ILE A 339 -16.80 -13.25 16.75
C ILE A 339 -16.66 -14.53 15.92
N GLN A 340 -17.29 -15.63 16.34
CA GLN A 340 -17.26 -16.89 15.60
C GLN A 340 -17.89 -16.77 14.21
N ASP A 341 -19.05 -16.12 14.10
CA ASP A 341 -19.77 -15.93 12.84
C ASP A 341 -18.97 -15.05 11.86
N ASP A 342 -18.34 -13.98 12.34
CA ASP A 342 -17.44 -13.13 11.54
C ASP A 342 -16.24 -13.94 11.02
N LEU A 343 -15.54 -14.65 11.90
CA LEU A 343 -14.38 -15.44 11.50
C LEU A 343 -14.75 -16.56 10.54
N GLY A 344 -15.87 -17.25 10.78
CA GLY A 344 -16.38 -18.32 9.92
C GLY A 344 -16.73 -17.80 8.53
N PHE A 345 -17.45 -16.68 8.45
CA PHE A 345 -17.83 -16.08 7.17
C PHE A 345 -16.61 -15.64 6.36
N TYR A 346 -15.71 -14.85 6.93
CA TYR A 346 -14.55 -14.32 6.18
C TYR A 346 -13.58 -15.43 5.77
N ARG A 347 -13.41 -16.49 6.57
CA ARG A 347 -12.62 -17.66 6.16
C ARG A 347 -13.27 -18.40 4.99
N ALA A 348 -14.59 -18.58 5.00
CA ALA A 348 -15.32 -19.17 3.88
C ALA A 348 -15.21 -18.32 2.61
N VAL A 349 -15.18 -16.99 2.73
CA VAL A 349 -14.93 -16.06 1.61
C VAL A 349 -13.54 -16.28 1.01
N GLU A 350 -12.48 -16.35 1.81
CA GLU A 350 -11.13 -16.60 1.29
C GLU A 350 -10.97 -18.00 0.70
N GLU A 351 -11.60 -19.00 1.31
CA GLU A 351 -11.62 -20.35 0.77
C GLU A 351 -12.30 -20.37 -0.61
N ALA A 352 -13.47 -19.73 -0.75
CA ALA A 352 -14.16 -19.60 -2.03
C ALA A 352 -13.29 -18.87 -3.07
N ARG A 353 -12.59 -17.79 -2.68
CA ARG A 353 -11.64 -17.09 -3.57
C ARG A 353 -10.51 -17.98 -4.03
N SER A 354 -9.90 -18.74 -3.12
CA SER A 354 -8.79 -19.65 -3.45
C SER A 354 -9.21 -20.71 -4.47
N ARG A 355 -10.46 -21.18 -4.38
CA ARG A 355 -11.08 -22.17 -5.27
C ARG A 355 -11.77 -21.55 -6.50
N ARG A 356 -11.76 -20.22 -6.65
CA ARG A 356 -12.48 -19.47 -7.69
C ARG A 356 -13.98 -19.79 -7.75
N LEU A 357 -14.57 -20.04 -6.60
CA LEU A 357 -16.01 -20.28 -6.43
C LEU A 357 -16.76 -18.96 -6.20
N PRO A 358 -18.08 -18.93 -6.43
CA PRO A 358 -18.93 -17.81 -6.04
C PRO A 358 -18.75 -17.49 -4.55
N LEU A 359 -18.68 -16.20 -4.22
CA LEU A 359 -18.47 -15.77 -2.85
C LEU A 359 -19.72 -16.06 -2.01
N PRO A 360 -19.56 -16.60 -0.78
CA PRO A 360 -20.69 -16.79 0.12
C PRO A 360 -21.28 -15.43 0.51
N THR A 361 -22.58 -15.41 0.76
CA THR A 361 -23.32 -14.21 1.20
C THR A 361 -23.88 -14.43 2.59
N ARG A 362 -23.87 -13.39 3.41
CA ARG A 362 -24.58 -13.36 4.70
C ARG A 362 -25.47 -12.12 4.79
N PRO A 363 -26.54 -12.15 5.61
CA PRO A 363 -27.24 -10.93 5.97
C PRO A 363 -26.27 -9.92 6.60
N PRO A 364 -26.32 -8.64 6.23
CA PRO A 364 -25.40 -7.65 6.77
C PRO A 364 -25.66 -7.46 8.27
N THR A 365 -24.58 -7.38 9.03
CA THR A 365 -24.62 -7.16 10.48
C THR A 365 -25.19 -5.76 10.79
N ALA A 366 -25.62 -5.54 12.03
CA ALA A 366 -26.10 -4.22 12.45
C ALA A 366 -25.02 -3.14 12.27
N ALA A 367 -23.76 -3.48 12.52
CA ALA A 367 -22.61 -2.59 12.32
C ALA A 367 -22.39 -2.26 10.83
N GLU A 368 -22.45 -3.28 9.95
CA GLU A 368 -22.33 -3.09 8.50
C GLU A 368 -23.46 -2.20 7.95
N LYS A 369 -24.72 -2.43 8.37
CA LYS A 369 -25.86 -1.59 8.00
C LYS A 369 -25.71 -0.14 8.48
N ALA A 370 -25.19 0.05 9.70
CA ALA A 370 -24.94 1.38 10.24
C ALA A 370 -23.83 2.11 9.46
N ALA A 371 -22.77 1.39 9.08
CA ALA A 371 -21.69 1.92 8.26
C ALA A 371 -22.17 2.33 6.86
N GLU A 372 -22.98 1.49 6.20
CA GLU A 372 -23.58 1.78 4.89
C GLU A 372 -24.48 3.03 4.96
N LYS A 373 -25.31 3.14 6.00
CA LYS A 373 -26.15 4.33 6.23
C LYS A 373 -25.32 5.59 6.45
N LEU A 374 -24.22 5.49 7.19
CA LEU A 374 -23.30 6.61 7.42
C LEU A 374 -22.61 7.02 6.12
N GLU A 375 -22.17 6.07 5.31
CA GLU A 375 -21.55 6.35 4.02
C GLU A 375 -22.54 7.01 3.05
N ALA A 376 -23.77 6.50 2.97
CA ALA A 376 -24.83 7.13 2.17
C ALA A 376 -25.10 8.57 2.62
N LYS A 377 -25.06 8.85 3.93
CA LYS A 377 -25.18 10.21 4.46
C LYS A 377 -24.01 11.09 4.04
N LYS A 378 -22.77 10.60 4.17
CA LYS A 378 -21.56 11.32 3.73
C LYS A 378 -21.59 11.63 2.23
N GLN A 379 -22.03 10.67 1.41
CA GLN A 379 -22.20 10.87 -0.03
C GLN A 379 -23.27 11.92 -0.35
N ALA A 380 -24.38 11.93 0.40
CA ALA A 380 -25.41 12.96 0.26
C ALA A 380 -24.90 14.36 0.68
N GLU A 381 -24.09 14.44 1.74
CA GLU A 381 -23.47 15.69 2.23
C GLU A 381 -22.37 16.21 1.29
N ALA A 382 -21.57 15.33 0.69
CA ALA A 382 -20.52 15.69 -0.28
C ALA A 382 -21.08 16.19 -1.63
N GLY A 383 -22.39 16.01 -1.85
CA GLY A 383 -23.05 16.33 -3.11
C GLY A 383 -22.83 15.23 -4.15
N TRP A 384 -23.92 14.84 -4.82
CA TRP A 384 -23.88 13.80 -5.85
C TRP A 384 -23.15 14.33 -7.09
N LEU A 385 -21.95 13.79 -7.36
CA LEU A 385 -21.21 14.08 -8.59
C LEU A 385 -21.87 13.31 -9.75
N PRO A 386 -22.20 13.95 -10.88
CA PRO A 386 -22.85 13.29 -12.00
C PRO A 386 -22.04 12.08 -12.49
N GLY A 387 -22.70 10.94 -12.68
CA GLY A 387 -22.06 9.76 -13.27
C GLY A 387 -21.73 9.96 -14.76
N LEU A 388 -21.10 8.95 -15.39
CA LEU A 388 -20.87 8.96 -16.83
C LEU A 388 -22.23 9.12 -17.56
N ASN A 389 -22.37 10.16 -18.38
CA ASN A 389 -23.60 10.61 -19.09
C ASN A 389 -24.58 11.49 -18.29
N GLU A 390 -24.20 11.99 -17.13
CA GLU A 390 -24.98 12.94 -16.35
C GLU A 390 -24.25 14.28 -16.27
N TYR A 391 -24.99 15.39 -16.31
CA TYR A 391 -24.43 16.73 -16.13
C TYR A 391 -25.33 17.58 -15.24
N LEU A 392 -24.70 18.49 -14.51
CA LEU A 392 -25.36 19.35 -13.54
C LEU A 392 -25.87 20.62 -14.24
N VAL A 393 -27.17 20.90 -14.14
CA VAL A 393 -27.79 22.14 -14.64
C VAL A 393 -28.25 22.97 -13.45
N THR A 394 -27.73 24.19 -13.32
CA THR A 394 -28.23 25.17 -12.36
C THR A 394 -29.47 25.85 -12.96
N LEU A 395 -30.61 25.70 -12.31
CA LEU A 395 -31.87 26.33 -12.71
C LEU A 395 -31.87 27.83 -12.31
N PRO A 396 -32.73 28.67 -12.92
CA PRO A 396 -32.82 30.10 -12.62
C PRO A 396 -33.14 30.44 -11.15
N ASN A 397 -33.67 29.46 -10.40
CA ASN A 397 -33.94 29.57 -8.96
C ASN A 397 -32.75 29.14 -8.08
N GLY A 398 -31.56 28.98 -8.65
CA GLY A 398 -30.34 28.55 -7.95
C GLY A 398 -30.27 27.05 -7.61
N LYS A 399 -31.32 26.27 -7.91
CA LYS A 399 -31.32 24.82 -7.63
C LYS A 399 -30.54 24.06 -8.71
N LYS A 400 -29.63 23.19 -8.29
CA LYS A 400 -28.86 22.29 -9.15
C LYS A 400 -29.68 21.03 -9.45
N LYS A 401 -29.89 20.69 -10.72
CA LYS A 401 -30.61 19.49 -11.18
C LYS A 401 -29.72 18.69 -12.13
N ILE A 402 -29.60 17.40 -11.91
CA ILE A 402 -28.85 16.51 -12.80
C ILE A 402 -29.72 16.12 -13.99
N LYS A 403 -29.18 16.28 -15.21
CA LYS A 403 -29.78 15.80 -16.45
C LYS A 403 -28.93 14.67 -17.02
N ARG A 404 -29.59 13.63 -17.52
CA ARG A 404 -28.96 12.49 -18.18
C ARG A 404 -29.01 12.69 -19.69
N VAL A 405 -27.89 12.52 -20.38
CA VAL A 405 -27.85 12.49 -21.84
C VAL A 405 -28.52 11.18 -22.27
N LYS A 406 -29.71 11.27 -22.87
CA LYS A 406 -30.28 10.15 -23.63
C LYS A 406 -29.53 10.09 -24.96
N TYR A 407 -28.96 8.93 -25.28
CA TYR A 407 -28.23 8.65 -26.52
C TYR A 407 -28.78 9.42 -27.73
N ALA A 408 -27.91 10.14 -28.43
CA ALA A 408 -28.16 10.49 -29.82
C ALA A 408 -28.15 9.17 -30.62
N SER A 409 -29.26 8.94 -31.31
CA SER A 409 -29.53 7.79 -32.18
C SER A 409 -28.33 7.39 -33.03
N THR A 410 -28.02 6.09 -33.03
CA THR A 410 -27.36 5.41 -34.14
C THR A 410 -28.20 5.65 -35.40
N MET A 411 -27.70 6.41 -36.38
CA MET A 411 -28.18 6.31 -37.75
C MET A 411 -27.02 6.48 -38.72
N TYR A 412 -26.94 5.49 -39.60
CA TYR A 412 -26.08 5.34 -40.77
C TYR A 412 -25.97 6.59 -41.64
N GLY A 413 -24.84 6.72 -42.32
CA GLY A 413 -24.70 7.63 -43.46
C GLY A 413 -23.30 7.62 -44.08
N MET A 414 -22.99 6.54 -44.81
CA MET A 414 -21.98 6.60 -45.88
C MET A 414 -22.38 7.64 -46.93
N SER A 415 -21.42 8.46 -47.37
CA SER A 415 -21.25 9.04 -48.73
C SER A 415 -19.92 9.80 -48.68
N VAL A 416 -18.83 9.33 -49.31
CA VAL A 416 -18.52 9.46 -50.74
C VAL A 416 -18.92 10.85 -51.26
N VAL A 417 -17.97 11.80 -51.27
CA VAL A 417 -17.20 12.24 -52.45
C VAL A 417 -15.82 12.65 -51.97
#